data_AF-A0AA91I9S9-F1
#
_entry.id   AF-A0AA91I9S9-F1
#
_cell.length_a   1.000
_cell.length_b   1.000
_cell.length_c   1.000
_cell.angle_alpha   90.00
_cell.angle_beta   90.00
_cell.angle_gamma   90.00
#
_symmetry.space_group_name_H-M   'P 1'
#
loop_
_entity.id
_entity.type
_entity.pdbx_description
1 polymer ?
#
loop_
_entity_poly.entity_id
_entity_poly.type
_entity_poly.pdbx_seq_one_letter_code
_entity_poly.pdbx_strand_id
1 'polypeptide(L)'
;MPTVLSFPAQARAEELASSLEGCKVLEVSFANGPPMPAIKGGCFQFATVFKAFGGQWNHARKVHVFYDWSAVAASLEAALRRQVDGAEGSEQDKQWDQDSGLRVRAG
;
A
#
# COMPACT_ATOMS: atom_id res chain seq x y z
N MET A 1 -13.00 -27.36 18.03
CA MET A 1 -12.81 -26.68 16.74
C MET A 1 -12.86 -25.19 17.01
N PRO A 2 -11.75 -24.43 16.97
CA PRO A 2 -11.84 -22.99 17.11
C PRO A 2 -12.56 -22.44 15.87
N THR A 3 -13.71 -21.82 16.08
CA THR A 3 -14.43 -21.07 15.05
C THR A 3 -13.54 -19.92 14.64
N VAL A 4 -12.82 -20.10 13.52
CA VAL A 4 -12.14 -18.99 12.86
C VAL A 4 -13.26 -18.09 12.38
N LEU A 5 -13.57 -17.07 13.17
CA LEU A 5 -14.33 -15.90 12.72
C LEU A 5 -13.44 -15.21 11.70
N SER A 6 -13.30 -15.82 10.53
CA SER A 6 -12.63 -15.19 9.40
C SER A 6 -13.57 -14.06 9.01
N PHE A 7 -13.25 -12.85 9.48
CA PHE A 7 -13.94 -11.66 9.07
C PHE A 7 -13.86 -11.63 7.54
N PRO A 8 -14.99 -11.43 6.83
CA PRO A 8 -15.00 -11.52 5.37
C PRO A 8 -13.92 -10.64 4.73
N ALA A 9 -13.56 -9.53 5.37
CA ALA A 9 -12.48 -8.64 4.94
C ALA A 9 -11.07 -9.25 5.06
N GLN A 10 -10.79 -10.06 6.08
CA GLN A 10 -9.47 -10.71 6.24
C GLN A 10 -9.25 -11.79 5.19
N ALA A 11 -10.22 -12.70 5.02
CA ALA A 11 -10.14 -13.73 3.97
C ALA A 11 -9.99 -13.09 2.58
N ARG A 12 -10.72 -12.00 2.33
CA ARG A 12 -10.62 -11.23 1.09
C ARG A 12 -9.22 -10.62 0.91
N ALA A 13 -8.67 -10.01 1.96
CA ALA A 13 -7.32 -9.46 1.93
C ALA A 13 -6.24 -10.54 1.65
N GLU A 14 -6.38 -11.74 2.22
CA GLU A 14 -5.48 -12.88 1.97
C GLU A 14 -5.56 -13.37 0.51
N GLU A 15 -6.76 -13.48 -0.06
CA GLU A 15 -6.99 -13.83 -1.47
C GLU A 15 -6.33 -12.81 -2.41
N LEU A 16 -6.56 -11.52 -2.16
CA LEU A 16 -6.04 -10.43 -2.98
C LEU A 16 -4.51 -10.33 -2.87
N ALA A 17 -3.96 -10.48 -1.67
CA ALA A 17 -2.52 -10.50 -1.46
C ALA A 17 -1.86 -11.69 -2.18
N SER A 18 -2.52 -12.85 -2.25
CA SER A 18 -2.02 -14.01 -2.99
C SER A 18 -1.99 -13.79 -4.51
N SER A 19 -2.81 -12.87 -5.00
CA SER A 19 -2.84 -12.47 -6.43
C SER A 19 -1.75 -11.44 -6.78
N LEU A 20 -1.17 -10.77 -5.77
CA LEU A 20 -0.10 -9.79 -5.93
C LEU A 20 1.26 -10.43 -5.63
N GLU A 21 2.14 -10.47 -6.62
CA GLU A 21 3.47 -11.04 -6.42
C GLU A 21 4.25 -10.24 -5.36
N GLY A 22 4.79 -10.95 -4.36
CA GLY A 22 5.58 -10.35 -3.29
C GLY A 22 4.77 -9.57 -2.25
N CYS A 23 3.44 -9.60 -2.26
CA CYS A 23 2.62 -9.08 -1.18
C CYS A 23 2.19 -10.20 -0.22
N LYS A 24 2.17 -9.89 1.08
CA LYS A 24 1.65 -10.80 2.11
C LYS A 24 0.92 -9.98 3.17
N VAL A 25 -0.28 -10.41 3.53
CA VAL A 25 -0.99 -9.85 4.69
C VAL A 25 -0.62 -10.62 5.95
N LEU A 26 -0.59 -9.91 7.07
CA LEU A 26 -0.31 -10.44 8.38
C LEU A 26 -0.98 -9.59 9.44
N GLU A 27 -1.00 -10.10 10.65
CA GLU A 27 -1.43 -9.36 11.82
C GLU A 27 -0.22 -8.98 12.67
N VAL A 28 -0.17 -7.73 13.13
CA VAL A 28 0.93 -7.18 13.91
C VAL A 28 0.40 -6.78 15.28
N SER A 29 0.86 -7.48 16.31
CA SER A 29 0.62 -7.10 17.70
C SER A 29 1.64 -6.05 18.14
N PHE A 30 1.14 -5.00 18.80
CA PHE A 30 1.94 -3.95 19.44
C PHE A 30 1.99 -4.17 20.94
N ALA A 31 3.04 -3.69 21.61
CA ALA A 31 3.28 -3.97 23.02
C ALA A 31 2.09 -3.61 23.94
N ASN A 32 1.32 -2.57 23.59
CA ASN A 32 0.19 -2.07 24.37
C ASN A 32 -1.04 -1.76 23.50
N GLY A 33 -1.39 -2.63 22.55
CA GLY A 33 -2.52 -2.37 21.67
C GLY A 33 -3.16 -3.62 21.10
N PRO A 34 -4.38 -3.50 20.55
CA PRO A 34 -4.98 -4.59 19.81
C PRO A 34 -4.09 -4.97 18.62
N PRO A 35 -4.14 -6.24 18.18
CA PRO A 35 -3.49 -6.62 16.93
C PRO A 35 -4.04 -5.79 15.78
N MET A 36 -3.15 -5.26 14.95
CA MET A 36 -3.52 -4.47 13.77
C MET A 36 -3.12 -5.20 12.49
N PRO A 37 -3.96 -5.18 11.46
CA PRO A 37 -3.66 -5.81 10.20
C PRO A 37 -2.58 -5.03 9.44
N ALA A 38 -1.74 -5.75 8.71
CA ALA A 38 -0.62 -5.16 8.01
C ALA A 38 -0.29 -5.90 6.71
N ILE A 39 0.32 -5.17 5.77
CA ILE A 39 0.84 -5.69 4.51
C ILE A 39 2.38 -5.65 4.56
N LYS A 40 2.99 -6.78 4.21
CA LYS A 40 4.44 -6.95 4.05
C LYS A 40 4.76 -7.29 2.59
N GLY A 41 5.76 -6.62 2.05
CA GLY A 41 6.17 -6.80 0.66
C GLY A 41 5.27 -6.04 -0.32
N GLY A 42 5.71 -5.87 -1.56
CA GLY A 42 5.13 -4.92 -2.54
C GLY A 42 5.19 -3.44 -2.11
N CYS A 43 5.78 -3.15 -0.94
CA CYS A 43 5.71 -1.85 -0.27
C CYS A 43 6.25 -0.70 -1.12
N PHE A 44 7.22 -0.92 -2.02
CA PHE A 44 7.75 0.17 -2.84
C PHE A 44 6.86 0.52 -4.03
N GLN A 45 6.30 -0.48 -4.71
CA GLN A 45 5.46 -0.25 -5.90
C GLN A 45 4.08 0.28 -5.54
N PHE A 46 3.54 -0.15 -4.39
CA PHE A 46 2.18 0.17 -3.97
C PHE A 46 2.12 1.07 -2.72
N ALA A 47 3.24 1.58 -2.22
CA ALA A 47 3.29 2.44 -1.02
C ALA A 47 2.29 3.59 -1.08
N THR A 48 2.24 4.29 -2.22
CA THR A 48 1.35 5.44 -2.43
C THR A 48 -0.12 5.01 -2.38
N VAL A 49 -0.44 3.84 -2.94
CA VAL A 49 -1.79 3.27 -2.87
C VAL A 49 -2.12 2.94 -1.42
N PHE A 50 -1.28 2.17 -0.73
CA PHE A 50 -1.50 1.80 0.67
C PHE A 50 -1.68 3.02 1.58
N LYS A 51 -0.88 4.08 1.38
CA LYS A 51 -1.00 5.33 2.12
C LYS A 51 -2.33 6.05 1.87
N ALA A 52 -2.85 6.02 0.64
CA ALA A 52 -4.14 6.64 0.30
C ALA A 52 -5.32 5.98 1.04
N PHE A 53 -5.21 4.70 1.37
CA PHE A 53 -6.18 3.94 2.17
C PHE A 53 -5.87 3.95 3.68
N GLY A 54 -5.01 4.85 4.14
CA GLY A 54 -4.68 5.00 5.57
C GLY A 54 -3.59 4.06 6.07
N GLY A 55 -2.91 3.32 5.19
CA GLY A 55 -1.78 2.47 5.55
C GLY A 55 -0.58 3.28 6.03
N GLN A 56 -0.20 3.08 7.30
CA GLN A 56 0.94 3.74 7.91
C GLN A 56 2.18 2.86 7.83
N TRP A 57 3.27 3.42 7.32
CA TRP A 57 4.53 2.68 7.26
C TRP A 57 5.15 2.52 8.64
N ASN A 58 5.33 1.28 9.07
CA ASN A 58 6.06 0.92 10.27
C ASN A 58 7.49 0.53 9.91
N HIS A 59 8.44 1.43 10.19
CA HIS A 59 9.86 1.23 9.90
C HIS A 59 10.48 0.04 10.66
N ALA A 60 10.06 -0.20 11.91
CA ALA A 60 10.64 -1.25 12.74
C ALA A 60 10.33 -2.65 12.19
N ARG A 61 9.11 -2.83 11.67
CA ARG A 61 8.65 -4.12 11.12
C ARG A 61 8.69 -4.19 9.59
N LYS A 62 8.97 -3.07 8.92
CA LYS A 62 8.97 -2.91 7.46
C LYS A 62 7.64 -3.35 6.83
N VAL A 63 6.53 -2.85 7.36
CA VAL A 63 5.16 -3.18 6.92
C VAL A 63 4.28 -1.94 6.88
N HIS A 64 3.26 -1.94 6.02
CA HIS A 64 2.17 -0.97 6.10
C HIS A 64 1.11 -1.50 7.05
N VAL A 65 0.83 -0.76 8.11
CA VAL A 65 -0.15 -1.12 9.15
C VAL A 65 -1.41 -0.33 8.92
N PHE A 66 -2.56 -0.99 9.10
CA PHE A 66 -3.88 -0.43 8.87
C PHE A 66 -4.70 -0.52 10.16
N TYR A 67 -5.73 0.32 10.25
CA TYR A 67 -6.64 0.30 11.39
C TYR A 67 -7.56 -0.93 11.37
N ASP A 68 -7.99 -1.36 10.18
CA ASP A 68 -8.92 -2.47 9.99
C ASP A 68 -8.66 -3.26 8.69
N TRP A 69 -9.19 -4.48 8.63
CA TRP A 69 -9.01 -5.41 7.51
C TRP A 69 -9.71 -4.96 6.22
N SER A 70 -10.74 -4.13 6.30
CA SER A 70 -11.46 -3.63 5.12
C SER A 70 -10.59 -2.64 4.35
N ALA A 71 -9.86 -1.77 5.07
CA ALA A 71 -8.87 -0.88 4.46
C ALA A 71 -7.75 -1.66 3.77
N VAL A 72 -7.29 -2.77 4.36
CA VAL A 72 -6.31 -3.67 3.74
C VAL A 72 -6.85 -4.23 2.43
N ALA A 73 -8.04 -4.85 2.45
CA ALA A 73 -8.66 -5.43 1.26
C ALA A 73 -8.83 -4.38 0.14
N ALA A 74 -9.42 -3.22 0.46
CA ALA A 74 -9.61 -2.14 -0.50
C ALA A 74 -8.29 -1.63 -1.11
N SER A 75 -7.24 -1.54 -0.29
CA SER A 75 -5.92 -1.10 -0.75
C SER A 75 -5.26 -2.12 -1.69
N LEU A 76 -5.44 -3.42 -1.43
CA LEU A 76 -4.95 -4.50 -2.29
C LEU A 76 -5.75 -4.58 -3.60
N GLU A 77 -7.07 -4.37 -3.57
CA GLU A 77 -7.88 -4.27 -4.79
C GLU A 77 -7.42 -3.11 -5.68
N ALA A 78 -7.13 -1.95 -5.07
CA ALA A 78 -6.60 -0.80 -5.80
C ALA A 78 -5.19 -1.07 -6.36
N ALA A 79 -4.35 -1.77 -5.61
CA ALA A 79 -3.03 -2.18 -6.07
C ALA A 79 -3.11 -3.14 -7.27
N LEU A 80 -4.01 -4.14 -7.23
CA LEU A 80 -4.27 -5.05 -8.35
C LEU A 80 -4.75 -4.32 -9.60
N ARG A 81 -5.71 -3.39 -9.44
CA ARG A 81 -6.17 -2.55 -10.57
C ARG A 81 -5.02 -1.76 -11.17
N ARG A 82 -4.14 -1.20 -10.34
CA ARG A 82 -2.96 -0.44 -10.80
C ARG A 82 -1.87 -1.34 -11.40
N GLN A 83 -1.78 -2.62 -11.04
CA GLN A 83 -0.87 -3.56 -11.71
C GLN A 83 -1.37 -3.91 -13.12
N VAL A 84 -2.68 -4.08 -13.28
CA VAL A 84 -3.31 -4.33 -14.60
C VAL A 84 -3.13 -3.12 -15.52
N ASP A 85 -3.26 -1.91 -14.97
CA ASP A 85 -3.14 -0.63 -15.71
C ASP A 85 -1.67 -0.18 -15.87
N GLY A 86 -0.81 -0.52 -14.90
CA GLY A 86 0.57 -0.05 -14.76
C GLY A 86 1.60 -0.75 -15.66
N ALA A 87 1.18 -1.67 -16.54
CA ALA A 87 2.02 -2.13 -17.65
C ALA A 87 2.38 -0.99 -18.64
N GLU A 88 1.72 0.18 -18.54
CA GLU A 88 1.95 1.33 -19.42
C GLU A 88 2.49 2.60 -18.73
N GLY A 89 2.91 2.55 -17.45
CA GLY A 89 3.11 3.78 -16.66
C GLY A 89 4.40 3.88 -15.86
N SER A 90 5.54 3.38 -16.37
CA SER A 90 6.85 3.57 -15.73
C SER A 90 7.59 4.80 -16.26
N GLU A 91 7.01 6.00 -16.21
CA GLU A 91 7.78 7.22 -16.48
C GLU A 91 7.07 8.47 -15.93
N GLN A 92 7.14 8.70 -14.62
CA GLN A 92 6.69 9.98 -14.04
C GLN A 92 7.28 10.22 -12.66
N ASP A 93 8.62 10.21 -12.56
CA ASP A 93 9.33 10.87 -11.46
C ASP A 93 10.78 11.20 -11.87
N LYS A 94 10.95 11.90 -13.00
CA LYS A 94 12.23 12.52 -13.40
C LYS A 94 12.07 13.87 -14.09
N GLN A 95 10.99 14.61 -13.82
CA GLN A 95 10.80 15.93 -14.41
C GLN A 95 10.46 16.98 -13.34
N TRP A 96 11.37 17.13 -12.38
CA TRP A 96 11.55 18.39 -11.66
C TRP A 96 13.02 18.78 -11.70
N ASP A 97 13.46 19.36 -12.83
CA ASP A 97 14.47 20.44 -12.88
C ASP A 97 14.76 20.85 -14.35
N GLN A 98 13.73 21.27 -15.10
CA GLN A 98 13.92 22.01 -16.35
C GLN A 98 12.79 23.03 -16.55
N ASP A 99 12.63 23.95 -15.60
CA ASP A 99 11.95 25.23 -15.87
C ASP A 99 12.55 26.31 -14.97
N SER A 100 13.72 26.79 -15.36
CA SER A 100 14.27 28.04 -14.87
C SER A 100 14.98 28.73 -16.02
N GLY A 101 14.25 28.93 -17.10
CA GLY A 101 14.74 29.63 -18.28
C GLY A 101 13.62 30.39 -18.96
N LEU A 102 13.35 31.62 -18.50
CA LEU A 102 12.83 32.80 -19.25
C LEU A 102 12.37 33.86 -18.20
N ARG A 103 12.53 35.18 -18.32
CA ARG A 103 13.23 36.09 -19.23
C ARG A 103 12.95 37.53 -18.72
N VAL A 104 13.90 38.43 -18.98
CA VAL A 104 13.81 39.92 -19.08
C VAL A 104 13.33 40.78 -17.90
N ARG A 105 14.14 41.78 -17.54
CA ARG A 105 13.83 43.18 -17.91
C ARG A 105 15.06 44.09 -17.84
N ALA A 106 15.21 44.91 -18.89
CA ALA A 106 16.13 46.02 -18.99
C ALA A 106 15.75 47.14 -17.99
N GLY A 107 16.77 47.88 -17.54
CA GLY A 107 16.68 49.08 -16.72
C GLY A 107 18.09 49.60 -16.45
#